data_AF-A0A4Y2SCN4-F1
#
_entry.id   AF-A0A4Y2SCN4-F1
#
_cell.length_a   1.000
_cell.length_b   1.000
_cell.length_c   1.000
_cell.angle_alpha   90.00
_cell.angle_beta   90.00
_cell.angle_gamma   90.00
#
_symmetry.space_group_name_H-M   'P 1'
#
loop_
_entity.id
_entity.type
_entity.pdbx_description
1 polymer ?
#
loop_
_entity_poly.entity_id
_entity_poly.type
_entity_poly.pdbx_seq_one_letter_code
_entity_poly.pdbx_strand_id
1 'polypeptide(L)'
;MAVRPGLCDLPAEIITLIFSHLDYTDLRNCKFLNKRLYDLSKEEKHWKKLCRKYWLQTSRPYGRTWEEHFIHWYRDMGAYIHCYAHLKKTWDRILSYFKVNCPLIYQTIKDGVSEEELDHVEESIGLEKLPTDFRCSYRIHNGQRLTSPGLMGSMSIPGHYRSESLLDLDTILVGYRGGEGLLGCIPLTLCLHSGLTQYLAVTDTDGYEPNTIFYPITGEPVNGKTCLDAFIS
;
A
#
# COMPACT_ATOMS: atom_id res chain seq x y z
N MET A 1 39.69 28.54 30.48
CA MET A 1 38.40 28.56 29.75
C MET A 1 37.77 27.18 29.88
N ALA A 2 36.57 27.05 30.44
CA ALA A 2 35.89 25.78 30.49
C ALA A 2 35.41 25.40 29.08
N VAL A 3 35.91 24.29 28.54
CA VAL A 3 35.44 23.73 27.28
C VAL A 3 33.98 23.34 27.48
N ARG A 4 33.08 23.86 26.64
CA ARG A 4 31.67 23.44 26.68
C ARG A 4 31.61 21.98 26.24
N PRO A 5 31.00 21.08 27.02
CA PRO A 5 30.88 19.69 26.63
C PRO A 5 30.06 19.59 25.34
N GLY A 6 30.61 18.87 24.36
CA GLY A 6 29.94 18.51 23.12
C GLY A 6 29.13 17.22 23.26
N LEU A 7 28.36 16.88 22.22
CA LEU A 7 27.56 15.65 22.19
C LEU A 7 28.39 14.39 22.44
N CYS A 8 29.63 14.38 21.95
CA CYS A 8 30.56 13.26 22.11
C CYS A 8 31.20 13.18 23.51
N ASP A 9 30.90 14.11 24.42
CA ASP A 9 31.35 14.05 25.81
C ASP A 9 30.30 13.38 26.73
N LEU A 10 29.08 13.15 26.22
CA LEU A 10 28.03 12.46 26.95
C LEU A 10 28.34 10.97 27.13
N PRO A 11 27.79 10.29 28.16
CA PRO A 11 27.84 8.84 28.27
C PRO A 11 27.20 8.14 27.07
N ALA A 12 27.68 6.94 26.74
CA ALA A 12 27.18 6.16 25.60
C ALA A 12 25.68 5.88 25.72
N GLU A 13 25.21 5.58 26.94
CA GLU A 13 23.82 5.27 27.25
C GLU A 13 22.88 6.42 26.88
N ILE A 14 23.31 7.67 27.10
CA ILE A 14 22.53 8.86 26.79
C ILE A 14 22.46 9.09 25.28
N ILE A 15 23.59 8.97 24.56
CA ILE A 15 23.62 9.08 23.10
C ILE A 15 22.72 8.01 22.47
N THR A 16 22.82 6.80 22.98
CA THR A 16 22.00 5.67 22.56
C THR A 16 20.52 5.89 22.87
N LEU A 17 20.16 6.51 24.00
CA LEU A 17 18.77 6.93 24.24
C LEU A 17 18.32 7.96 23.20
N ILE A 18 19.13 8.98 22.89
CA ILE A 18 18.86 9.98 21.86
C ILE A 18 18.63 9.30 20.50
N PHE A 19 19.51 8.38 20.11
CA PHE A 19 19.40 7.60 18.87
C PHE A 19 18.12 6.78 18.79
N SER A 20 17.55 6.38 19.91
CA SER A 20 16.27 5.66 19.93
C SER A 20 15.07 6.52 19.47
N HIS A 21 15.21 7.85 19.48
CA HIS A 21 14.18 8.79 19.02
C HIS A 21 14.37 9.22 17.57
N LEU A 22 15.54 8.98 16.98
CA LEU A 22 15.82 9.31 15.58
C LEU A 22 15.05 8.40 14.63
N ASP A 23 14.75 8.93 13.45
CA ASP A 23 14.31 8.11 12.34
C ASP A 23 15.49 7.40 11.66
N TYR A 24 15.19 6.62 10.62
CA TYR A 24 16.21 5.86 9.92
C TYR A 24 17.18 6.75 9.13
N THR A 25 16.74 7.93 8.67
CA THR A 25 17.54 8.86 7.87
C THR A 25 18.58 9.52 8.77
N ASP A 26 18.14 10.07 9.90
CA ASP A 26 19.01 10.73 10.87
C ASP A 26 19.99 9.75 11.50
N LEU A 27 19.52 8.56 11.90
CA LEU A 27 20.37 7.52 12.46
C LEU A 27 21.45 7.07 11.46
N ARG A 28 21.10 6.95 10.18
CA ARG A 28 22.07 6.67 9.11
C ARG A 28 23.09 7.80 8.98
N ASN A 29 22.65 9.05 9.05
CA ASN A 29 23.54 10.21 8.91
C ASN A 29 24.54 10.32 10.07
N CYS A 30 24.16 9.91 11.29
CA CYS A 30 25.07 9.87 12.44
C CYS A 30 26.34 9.03 12.21
N LYS A 31 26.30 8.05 11.30
CA LYS A 31 27.45 7.20 10.93
C LYS A 31 28.59 7.96 10.28
N PHE A 32 28.29 9.05 9.59
CA PHE A 32 29.27 9.81 8.81
C PHE A 32 29.92 10.93 9.62
N LEU A 33 29.47 11.16 10.86
CA LEU A 33 29.95 12.28 11.68
C LEU A 33 31.25 11.98 12.41
N ASN A 34 31.35 10.83 13.09
CA ASN A 34 32.58 10.36 13.74
C ASN A 34 32.51 8.87 14.12
N LYS A 35 33.66 8.29 14.49
CA LYS A 35 33.79 6.88 14.85
C LYS A 35 32.90 6.46 16.03
N ARG A 36 32.80 7.30 17.06
CA ARG A 36 31.98 6.99 18.26
C ARG A 36 30.50 6.89 17.91
N LEU A 37 29.97 7.84 17.14
CA LEU A 37 28.58 7.82 16.69
C LEU A 37 28.33 6.70 15.67
N TYR A 38 29.31 6.37 14.84
CA TYR A 38 29.26 5.19 13.97
C TYR A 38 29.05 3.90 14.78
N ASP A 39 29.87 3.66 15.80
CA ASP A 39 29.78 2.45 16.62
C ASP A 39 28.44 2.36 17.36
N LEU A 40 27.96 3.46 17.95
CA LEU A 40 26.67 3.51 18.67
C LEU A 40 25.46 3.39 17.73
N SER A 41 25.54 3.96 16.52
CA SER A 41 24.44 3.87 15.54
C SER A 41 24.24 2.45 14.99
N LYS A 42 25.27 1.59 15.10
CA LYS A 42 25.22 0.18 14.69
C LYS A 42 24.57 -0.73 15.72
N GLU A 43 24.23 -0.23 16.90
CA GLU A 43 23.59 -1.06 17.92
C GLU A 43 22.28 -1.68 17.39
N GLU A 44 22.18 -3.02 17.48
CA GLU A 44 21.08 -3.81 16.91
C GLU A 44 19.69 -3.34 17.38
N LYS A 45 19.59 -2.77 18.58
CA LYS A 45 18.30 -2.33 19.15
C LYS A 45 17.65 -1.19 18.37
N HIS A 46 18.44 -0.28 17.79
CA HIS A 46 17.90 0.84 17.01
C HIS A 46 17.25 0.31 15.73
N TRP A 47 18.01 -0.48 14.98
CA TRP A 47 17.55 -1.06 13.72
C TRP A 47 16.41 -2.06 13.94
N LYS A 48 16.42 -2.83 15.04
CA LYS A 48 15.29 -3.69 15.43
C LYS A 48 14.01 -2.88 15.65
N LYS A 49 14.10 -1.74 16.35
CA LYS A 49 12.95 -0.84 16.58
C LYS A 49 12.44 -0.28 15.26
N LEU A 50 13.32 0.16 14.37
CA LEU A 50 12.96 0.68 13.05
C LEU A 50 12.32 -0.40 12.16
N CYS A 51 12.89 -1.62 12.10
CA CYS A 51 12.28 -2.75 11.39
C CYS A 51 10.89 -3.09 11.92
N ARG A 52 10.70 -3.08 13.24
CA ARG A 52 9.38 -3.31 13.84
C ARG A 52 8.39 -2.19 13.50
N LYS A 53 8.86 -0.94 13.47
CA LYS A 53 8.02 0.24 13.20
C LYS A 53 7.56 0.27 11.74
N TYR A 54 8.48 0.12 10.80
CA TYR A 54 8.23 0.31 9.37
C TYR A 54 7.87 -0.98 8.65
N TRP A 55 8.52 -2.10 8.97
CA TRP A 55 8.36 -3.36 8.24
C TRP A 55 7.59 -4.43 9.02
N LEU A 56 7.15 -4.11 10.24
CA LEU A 56 6.43 -5.01 11.15
C LEU A 56 7.20 -6.30 11.48
N GLN A 57 8.52 -6.31 11.26
CA GLN A 57 9.37 -7.48 11.48
C GLN A 57 9.70 -7.66 12.96
N THR A 58 9.45 -8.86 13.48
CA THR A 58 9.79 -9.25 14.87
C THR A 58 10.99 -10.18 14.95
N SER A 59 11.32 -10.86 13.85
CA SER A 59 12.46 -11.77 13.71
C SER A 59 13.30 -11.39 12.51
N ARG A 60 14.53 -11.90 12.48
CA ARG A 60 15.53 -11.62 11.45
C ARG A 60 16.15 -12.94 10.98
N PRO A 61 16.51 -13.08 9.70
CA PRO A 61 17.28 -14.24 9.23
C PRO A 61 18.60 -14.42 9.97
N TYR A 62 19.02 -15.68 10.13
CA TYR A 62 20.30 -16.02 10.73
C TYR A 62 21.46 -15.41 9.93
N GLY A 63 22.47 -14.87 10.60
CA GLY A 63 23.68 -14.34 9.97
C GLY A 63 23.63 -12.93 9.37
N ARG A 64 22.50 -12.19 9.42
CA ARG A 64 22.39 -10.82 8.84
C ARG A 64 21.92 -9.78 9.85
N THR A 65 22.70 -8.79 10.28
CA THR A 65 22.35 -7.71 11.26
C THR A 65 20.99 -7.04 11.06
N TRP A 66 20.40 -6.47 12.11
CA TRP A 66 19.12 -5.76 12.01
C TRP A 66 19.20 -4.58 11.04
N GLU A 67 20.36 -3.94 10.97
CA GLU A 67 20.64 -2.90 9.98
C GLU A 67 20.59 -3.45 8.55
N GLU A 68 21.34 -4.51 8.25
CA GLU A 68 21.33 -5.13 6.92
C GLU A 68 19.94 -5.62 6.54
N HIS A 69 19.17 -6.12 7.52
CA HIS A 69 17.79 -6.51 7.31
C HIS A 69 16.89 -5.31 6.99
N PHE A 70 17.07 -4.19 7.71
CA PHE A 70 16.37 -2.94 7.41
C PHE A 70 16.70 -2.44 6.01
N ILE A 71 17.98 -2.39 5.63
CA ILE A 71 18.45 -1.94 4.31
C ILE A 71 17.91 -2.84 3.21
N HIS A 72 17.89 -4.16 3.43
CA HIS A 72 17.31 -5.10 2.48
C HIS A 72 15.83 -4.81 2.22
N TRP A 73 15.02 -4.66 3.27
CA TRP A 73 13.62 -4.28 3.13
C TRP A 73 13.44 -2.88 2.54
N TYR A 74 14.30 -1.94 2.90
CA TYR A 74 14.26 -0.59 2.34
C TYR A 74 14.55 -0.57 0.83
N ARG A 75 15.41 -1.46 0.34
CA ARG A 75 15.66 -1.57 -1.11
C ARG A 75 14.44 -2.07 -1.88
N ASP A 76 13.62 -2.90 -1.26
CA ASP A 76 12.46 -3.54 -1.89
C ASP A 76 11.17 -2.71 -1.72
N MET A 77 10.88 -2.28 -0.48
CA MET A 77 9.64 -1.59 -0.09
C MET A 77 9.86 -0.13 0.36
N GLY A 78 11.09 0.40 0.22
CA GLY A 78 11.44 1.74 0.70
C GLY A 78 10.62 2.88 0.10
N ALA A 79 10.19 2.73 -1.16
CA ALA A 79 9.30 3.68 -1.81
C ALA A 79 7.97 3.86 -1.05
N TYR A 80 7.53 2.82 -0.34
CA TYR A 80 6.26 2.78 0.39
C TYR A 80 6.41 2.95 1.90
N ILE A 81 7.58 3.35 2.40
CA ILE A 81 7.89 3.35 3.84
C ILE A 81 6.89 4.15 4.70
N HIS A 82 6.25 5.18 4.12
CA HIS A 82 5.28 6.05 4.79
C HIS A 82 3.91 5.41 4.98
N CYS A 83 3.50 4.48 4.11
CA CYS A 83 2.15 3.86 4.13
C CYS A 83 2.17 2.36 4.39
N TYR A 84 3.27 1.65 4.10
CA TYR A 84 3.37 0.19 4.18
C TYR A 84 2.91 -0.38 5.53
N ALA A 85 3.44 0.15 6.64
CA ALA A 85 3.11 -0.37 7.97
C ALA A 85 1.62 -0.24 8.30
N HIS A 86 0.96 0.81 7.78
CA HIS A 86 -0.47 0.99 7.95
C HIS A 86 -1.26 0.00 7.08
N LEU A 87 -0.96 -0.04 5.79
CA LEU A 87 -1.63 -0.92 4.83
C LEU A 87 -1.46 -2.40 5.19
N LYS A 88 -0.25 -2.82 5.58
CA LYS A 88 0.00 -4.21 5.98
C LYS A 88 -0.79 -4.62 7.21
N LYS A 89 -0.90 -3.76 8.23
CA LYS A 89 -1.75 -4.01 9.41
C LYS A 89 -3.23 -4.12 9.04
N THR A 90 -3.69 -3.27 8.13
CA THR A 90 -5.08 -3.30 7.65
C THR A 90 -5.35 -4.62 6.92
N TRP A 91 -4.48 -5.02 6.00
CA TRP A 91 -4.54 -6.33 5.35
C TRP A 91 -4.49 -7.50 6.33
N ASP A 92 -3.58 -7.48 7.31
CA ASP A 92 -3.48 -8.54 8.32
C ASP A 92 -4.78 -8.67 9.13
N ARG A 93 -5.44 -7.56 9.46
CA ARG A 93 -6.74 -7.55 10.15
C ARG A 93 -7.84 -8.15 9.26
N ILE A 94 -7.90 -7.73 7.99
CA ILE A 94 -8.86 -8.25 7.01
C ILE A 94 -8.69 -9.77 6.86
N LEU A 95 -7.46 -10.22 6.61
CA LEU A 95 -7.13 -11.63 6.46
C LEU A 95 -7.46 -12.45 7.71
N SER A 96 -7.09 -11.95 8.90
CA SER A 96 -7.37 -12.63 10.16
C SER A 96 -8.88 -12.79 10.39
N TYR A 97 -9.66 -11.77 10.04
CA TYR A 97 -11.12 -11.84 10.11
C TYR A 97 -11.69 -12.85 9.11
N PHE A 98 -11.30 -12.78 7.85
CA PHE A 98 -11.84 -13.68 6.81
C PHE A 98 -11.41 -15.12 6.99
N LYS A 99 -10.20 -15.38 7.49
CA LYS A 99 -9.75 -16.74 7.80
C LYS A 99 -10.70 -17.48 8.75
N VAL A 100 -11.32 -16.77 9.68
CA VAL A 100 -12.25 -17.33 10.67
C VAL A 100 -13.70 -17.26 10.19
N ASN A 101 -14.13 -16.10 9.66
CA ASN A 101 -15.55 -15.83 9.42
C ASN A 101 -15.99 -16.06 7.97
N CYS A 102 -15.08 -15.93 6.99
CA CYS A 102 -15.40 -16.05 5.57
C CYS A 102 -14.27 -16.79 4.82
N PRO A 103 -14.02 -18.08 5.13
CA PRO A 103 -12.88 -18.82 4.59
C PRO A 103 -12.92 -18.94 3.06
N LEU A 104 -14.12 -18.89 2.45
CA LEU A 104 -14.28 -18.86 1.01
C LEU A 104 -13.65 -17.61 0.39
N ILE A 105 -13.93 -16.41 0.95
CA ILE A 105 -13.31 -15.15 0.49
C ILE A 105 -11.80 -15.19 0.73
N TYR A 106 -11.37 -15.66 1.90
CA TYR A 106 -9.95 -15.76 2.25
C TYR A 106 -9.13 -16.53 1.20
N GLN A 107 -9.68 -17.62 0.64
CA GLN A 107 -9.01 -18.44 -0.39
C GLN A 107 -8.93 -17.78 -1.77
N THR A 108 -9.64 -16.68 -1.98
CA THR A 108 -9.67 -15.96 -3.27
C THR A 108 -8.65 -14.84 -3.33
N ILE A 109 -8.19 -14.35 -2.18
CA ILE A 109 -7.22 -13.26 -2.09
C ILE A 109 -5.89 -13.75 -2.67
N LYS A 110 -5.36 -13.00 -3.63
CA LYS A 110 -4.09 -13.34 -4.30
C LYS A 110 -2.92 -12.80 -3.50
N ASP A 111 -1.77 -13.45 -3.64
CA ASP A 111 -0.51 -12.92 -3.12
C ASP A 111 -0.13 -11.60 -3.82
N GLY A 112 0.79 -10.86 -3.22
CA GLY A 112 1.27 -9.59 -3.79
C GLY A 112 2.05 -9.77 -5.09
N VAL A 113 2.13 -8.69 -5.86
CA VAL A 113 2.91 -8.62 -7.11
C VAL A 113 4.29 -7.99 -6.90
N SER A 114 5.14 -8.08 -7.92
CA SER A 114 6.44 -7.38 -8.00
C SER A 114 6.31 -5.93 -8.49
N GLU A 115 7.39 -5.13 -8.40
CA GLU A 115 7.42 -3.79 -9.00
C GLU A 115 7.31 -3.87 -10.52
N GLU A 116 7.96 -4.86 -11.13
CA GLU A 116 8.01 -5.03 -12.58
C GLU A 116 6.60 -5.32 -13.15
N GLU A 117 5.78 -6.08 -12.43
CA GLU A 117 4.38 -6.32 -12.81
C GLU A 117 3.55 -5.04 -12.74
N LEU A 118 3.76 -4.19 -11.72
CA LEU A 118 3.07 -2.89 -11.61
C LEU A 118 3.51 -1.92 -12.70
N ASP A 119 4.80 -1.87 -13.00
CA ASP A 119 5.36 -1.00 -14.04
C ASP A 119 4.88 -1.45 -15.43
N HIS A 120 4.82 -2.75 -15.69
CA HIS A 120 4.23 -3.29 -16.93
C HIS A 120 2.75 -2.89 -17.08
N VAL A 121 1.98 -2.89 -15.99
CA VAL A 121 0.58 -2.45 -16.02
C VAL A 121 0.49 -0.97 -16.41
N GLU A 122 1.28 -0.11 -15.76
CA GLU A 122 1.37 1.34 -16.05
C GLU A 122 1.71 1.61 -17.52
N GLU A 123 2.73 0.92 -18.04
CA GLU A 123 3.13 1.01 -19.45
C GLU A 123 2.00 0.56 -20.39
N SER A 124 1.30 -0.53 -20.06
CA SER A 124 0.24 -1.10 -20.88
C SER A 124 -1.00 -0.20 -20.99
N ILE A 125 -1.34 0.51 -19.91
CA ILE A 125 -2.50 1.42 -19.86
C ILE A 125 -2.16 2.87 -20.24
N GLY A 126 -0.87 3.18 -20.42
CA GLY A 126 -0.37 4.51 -20.77
C GLY A 126 -0.45 5.54 -19.63
N LEU A 127 -0.38 5.08 -18.38
CA LEU A 127 -0.36 5.96 -17.21
C LEU A 127 1.08 6.14 -16.72
N GLU A 128 1.46 7.37 -16.35
CA GLU A 128 2.82 7.65 -15.85
C GLU A 128 3.12 6.94 -14.53
N LYS A 129 2.16 6.98 -13.58
CA LYS A 129 2.27 6.26 -12.30
C LYS A 129 0.92 6.05 -11.64
N LEU A 130 0.72 4.85 -11.08
CA LEU A 130 -0.37 4.53 -10.18
C LEU A 130 -0.17 5.18 -8.80
N PRO A 131 -1.26 5.44 -8.05
CA PRO A 131 -1.17 5.96 -6.69
C PRO A 131 -0.26 5.09 -5.81
N THR A 132 0.53 5.73 -4.95
CA THR A 132 1.58 5.05 -4.18
C THR A 132 1.01 4.05 -3.16
N ASP A 133 -0.13 4.36 -2.57
CA ASP A 133 -0.87 3.48 -1.67
C ASP A 133 -1.53 2.31 -2.41
N PHE A 134 -2.05 2.53 -3.63
CA PHE A 134 -2.51 1.47 -4.53
C PHE A 134 -1.37 0.49 -4.81
N ARG A 135 -0.23 0.98 -5.31
CA ARG A 135 0.96 0.16 -5.57
C ARG A 135 1.39 -0.62 -4.33
N CYS A 136 1.50 0.05 -3.19
CA CYS A 136 1.85 -0.61 -1.93
C CYS A 136 0.84 -1.69 -1.54
N SER A 137 -0.46 -1.45 -1.72
CA SER A 137 -1.50 -2.43 -1.40
C SER A 137 -1.37 -3.67 -2.29
N TYR A 138 -1.13 -3.50 -3.60
CA TYR A 138 -0.98 -4.59 -4.55
C TYR A 138 0.34 -5.35 -4.40
N ARG A 139 1.43 -4.69 -3.95
CA ARG A 139 2.65 -5.37 -3.48
C ARG A 139 2.39 -6.30 -2.28
N ILE A 140 1.33 -6.05 -1.50
CA ILE A 140 0.94 -6.92 -0.37
C ILE A 140 -0.04 -8.00 -0.84
N HIS A 141 -1.11 -7.63 -1.56
CA HIS A 141 -2.11 -8.55 -2.12
C HIS A 141 -2.67 -8.06 -3.45
N ASN A 142 -2.56 -8.89 -4.50
CA ASN A 142 -3.02 -8.58 -5.86
C ASN A 142 -4.53 -8.80 -6.04
N GLY A 143 -5.36 -8.09 -5.28
CA GLY A 143 -6.81 -8.23 -5.35
C GLY A 143 -7.29 -9.65 -5.01
N GLN A 144 -8.33 -10.10 -5.70
CA GLN A 144 -8.90 -11.43 -5.53
C GLN A 144 -9.21 -12.09 -6.87
N ARG A 145 -9.29 -13.42 -6.84
CA ARG A 145 -9.95 -14.19 -7.90
C ARG A 145 -11.41 -13.77 -8.02
N LEU A 146 -11.88 -13.65 -9.26
CA LEU A 146 -13.27 -13.32 -9.58
C LEU A 146 -14.22 -14.48 -9.28
N THR A 147 -14.60 -14.61 -8.02
CA THR A 147 -15.62 -15.56 -7.53
C THR A 147 -16.51 -14.87 -6.50
N SER A 148 -17.75 -15.34 -6.37
CA SER A 148 -18.66 -14.86 -5.32
C SER A 148 -18.48 -15.68 -4.02
N PRO A 149 -18.51 -15.07 -2.82
CA PRO A 149 -18.68 -13.64 -2.54
C PRO A 149 -17.38 -12.84 -2.68
N GLY A 150 -17.51 -11.53 -2.89
CA GLY A 150 -16.41 -10.60 -3.10
C GLY A 150 -15.90 -9.97 -1.80
N LEU A 151 -14.63 -9.63 -1.79
CA LEU A 151 -13.84 -9.04 -0.70
C LEU A 151 -14.41 -7.72 -0.21
N MET A 152 -14.93 -6.91 -1.14
CA MET A 152 -15.49 -5.59 -0.83
C MET A 152 -16.92 -5.69 -0.26
N GLY A 153 -17.42 -6.91 -0.09
CA GLY A 153 -18.67 -7.23 0.58
C GLY A 153 -19.78 -7.65 -0.38
N SER A 154 -20.82 -8.22 0.21
CA SER A 154 -22.04 -8.60 -0.51
C SER A 154 -23.27 -8.06 0.20
N MET A 155 -24.28 -7.69 -0.57
CA MET A 155 -25.58 -7.27 -0.10
C MET A 155 -26.65 -7.99 -0.91
N SER A 156 -27.70 -8.45 -0.23
CA SER A 156 -28.88 -9.04 -0.84
C SER A 156 -30.12 -8.34 -0.31
N ILE A 157 -30.86 -7.69 -1.20
CA ILE A 157 -32.19 -7.14 -0.95
C ILE A 157 -33.16 -7.73 -2.00
N PRO A 158 -34.48 -7.74 -1.77
CA PRO A 158 -35.42 -8.30 -2.73
C PRO A 158 -35.23 -7.70 -4.13
N GLY A 159 -34.91 -8.55 -5.11
CA GLY A 159 -34.66 -8.13 -6.51
C GLY A 159 -33.24 -7.65 -6.81
N HIS A 160 -32.37 -7.43 -5.81
CA HIS A 160 -31.00 -6.98 -6.04
C HIS A 160 -29.99 -7.76 -5.19
N TYR A 161 -29.02 -8.36 -5.88
CA TYR A 161 -27.86 -8.97 -5.24
C TYR A 161 -26.59 -8.32 -5.78
N ARG A 162 -25.74 -7.85 -4.88
CA ARG A 162 -24.44 -7.28 -5.21
C ARG A 162 -23.36 -7.95 -4.40
N SER A 163 -22.23 -8.19 -5.04
CA SER A 163 -21.07 -8.81 -4.43
C SER A 163 -19.81 -8.29 -5.12
N GLU A 164 -19.17 -7.30 -4.51
CA GLU A 164 -18.09 -6.52 -5.10
C GLU A 164 -16.74 -7.21 -4.90
N SER A 165 -16.06 -7.50 -6.00
CA SER A 165 -14.76 -8.17 -6.02
C SER A 165 -13.66 -7.15 -6.29
N LEU A 166 -12.60 -7.14 -5.47
CA LEU A 166 -11.41 -6.32 -5.72
C LEU A 166 -10.60 -6.90 -6.88
N LEU A 167 -10.39 -6.14 -7.96
CA LEU A 167 -9.78 -6.67 -9.17
C LEU A 167 -8.29 -6.95 -9.00
N ASP A 168 -7.80 -8.03 -9.59
CA ASP A 168 -6.36 -8.25 -9.77
C ASP A 168 -5.83 -7.49 -11.00
N LEU A 169 -4.52 -7.27 -11.08
CA LEU A 169 -3.90 -6.48 -12.14
C LEU A 169 -4.20 -6.99 -13.55
N ASP A 170 -4.20 -8.31 -13.77
CA ASP A 170 -4.51 -8.90 -15.08
C ASP A 170 -5.94 -8.54 -15.51
N THR A 171 -6.87 -8.62 -14.57
CA THR A 171 -8.27 -8.26 -14.79
C THR A 171 -8.43 -6.77 -15.01
N ILE A 172 -7.67 -5.94 -14.31
CA ILE A 172 -7.65 -4.49 -14.52
C ILE A 172 -7.21 -4.16 -15.94
N LEU A 173 -6.14 -4.79 -16.43
CA LEU A 173 -5.65 -4.61 -17.79
C LEU A 173 -6.69 -5.01 -18.84
N VAL A 174 -7.32 -6.17 -18.67
CA VAL A 174 -8.38 -6.64 -19.60
C VAL A 174 -9.61 -5.74 -19.54
N GLY A 175 -9.95 -5.22 -18.35
CA GLY A 175 -11.11 -4.36 -18.12
C GLY A 175 -10.88 -2.88 -18.45
N TYR A 176 -9.64 -2.48 -18.72
CA TYR A 176 -9.29 -1.10 -19.02
C TYR A 176 -9.94 -0.66 -20.34
N ARG A 177 -10.68 0.45 -20.28
CA ARG A 177 -11.36 1.04 -21.43
C ARG A 177 -10.89 2.48 -21.56
N GLY A 178 -9.90 2.72 -22.41
CA GLY A 178 -9.43 4.08 -22.75
C GLY A 178 -10.41 4.85 -23.64
N GLY A 179 -11.71 4.83 -23.31
CA GLY A 179 -12.77 5.56 -24.04
C GLY A 179 -13.21 6.83 -23.31
N GLU A 180 -14.05 7.64 -23.97
CA GLU A 180 -14.58 8.89 -23.42
C GLU A 180 -15.22 8.68 -22.02
N GLY A 181 -14.77 9.47 -21.04
CA GLY A 181 -15.30 9.48 -19.67
C GLY A 181 -14.59 8.53 -18.69
N LEU A 182 -13.57 7.79 -19.13
CA LEU A 182 -12.73 6.89 -18.30
C LEU A 182 -11.23 6.99 -18.60
N LEU A 183 -10.77 7.92 -19.45
CA LEU A 183 -9.35 8.21 -19.61
C LEU A 183 -8.76 8.64 -18.28
N GLY A 184 -7.60 8.08 -17.95
CA GLY A 184 -7.00 8.34 -16.65
C GLY A 184 -7.61 7.55 -15.49
N CYS A 185 -8.58 6.67 -15.74
CA CYS A 185 -9.25 5.88 -14.71
C CYS A 185 -8.99 4.38 -14.91
N ILE A 186 -8.80 3.65 -13.81
CA ILE A 186 -8.64 2.19 -13.84
C ILE A 186 -9.83 1.52 -13.17
N PRO A 187 -10.32 0.38 -13.67
CA PRO A 187 -11.31 -0.41 -12.94
C PRO A 187 -10.69 -0.92 -11.63
N LEU A 188 -11.41 -0.83 -10.52
CA LEU A 188 -10.96 -1.21 -9.19
C LEU A 188 -11.74 -2.39 -8.62
N THR A 189 -13.08 -2.37 -8.75
CA THR A 189 -13.94 -3.46 -8.29
C THR A 189 -14.91 -3.87 -9.39
N LEU A 190 -15.37 -5.12 -9.34
CA LEU A 190 -16.41 -5.65 -10.21
C LEU A 190 -17.43 -6.47 -9.41
N CYS A 191 -18.70 -6.18 -9.62
CA CYS A 191 -19.80 -7.04 -9.21
C CYS A 191 -20.16 -8.02 -10.33
N LEU A 192 -19.82 -9.31 -10.17
CA LEU A 192 -20.08 -10.33 -11.19
C LEU A 192 -21.57 -10.52 -11.53
N HIS A 193 -22.47 -10.24 -10.60
CA HIS A 193 -23.91 -10.47 -10.78
C HIS A 193 -24.58 -9.36 -11.57
N SER A 194 -24.17 -8.11 -11.36
CA SER A 194 -24.74 -6.94 -12.04
C SER A 194 -23.89 -6.44 -13.21
N GLY A 195 -22.63 -6.86 -13.31
CA GLY A 195 -21.66 -6.34 -14.28
C GLY A 195 -21.20 -4.90 -13.99
N LEU A 196 -21.54 -4.35 -12.81
CA LEU A 196 -21.13 -2.99 -12.43
C LEU A 196 -19.69 -2.97 -11.95
N THR A 197 -18.96 -1.95 -12.40
CA THR A 197 -17.53 -1.74 -12.10
C THR A 197 -17.35 -0.40 -11.40
N GLN A 198 -16.63 -0.39 -10.27
CA GLN A 198 -16.11 0.85 -9.70
C GLN A 198 -14.77 1.17 -10.33
N TYR A 199 -14.52 2.46 -10.58
CA TYR A 199 -13.27 2.96 -11.14
C TYR A 199 -12.56 3.84 -10.12
N LEU A 200 -11.24 3.82 -10.18
CA LEU A 200 -10.34 4.74 -9.50
C LEU A 200 -9.83 5.76 -10.52
N ALA A 201 -10.05 7.04 -10.27
CA ALA A 201 -9.42 8.12 -11.01
C ALA A 201 -7.94 8.19 -10.62
N VAL A 202 -7.04 7.90 -11.56
CA VAL A 202 -5.58 8.01 -11.38
C VAL A 202 -5.11 9.41 -11.75
N THR A 203 -5.63 9.94 -12.85
CA THR A 203 -5.40 11.31 -13.30
C THR A 203 -6.71 12.09 -13.38
N ASP A 204 -6.60 13.40 -13.59
CA ASP A 204 -7.73 14.31 -13.78
C ASP A 204 -8.14 14.49 -15.25
N THR A 205 -7.63 13.62 -16.13
CA THR A 205 -7.79 13.74 -17.58
C THR A 205 -9.25 13.82 -18.03
N ASP A 206 -10.12 13.02 -17.42
CA ASP A 206 -11.57 13.03 -17.68
C ASP A 206 -12.39 13.78 -16.62
N GLY A 207 -11.76 14.71 -15.90
CA GLY A 207 -12.45 15.65 -14.99
C GLY A 207 -12.81 15.10 -13.61
N TYR A 208 -12.40 13.88 -13.29
CA TYR A 208 -12.48 13.32 -11.94
C TYR A 208 -11.30 13.79 -11.08
N GLU A 209 -11.53 13.99 -9.79
CA GLU A 209 -10.44 14.29 -8.87
C GLU A 209 -9.56 13.04 -8.67
N PRO A 210 -8.23 13.13 -8.81
CA PRO A 210 -7.34 11.99 -8.62
C PRO A 210 -7.51 11.37 -7.23
N ASN A 211 -7.40 10.04 -7.17
CA ASN A 211 -7.64 9.20 -5.99
C ASN A 211 -9.12 9.11 -5.56
N THR A 212 -10.06 9.50 -6.42
CA THR A 212 -11.49 9.30 -6.18
C THR A 212 -11.95 7.97 -6.76
N ILE A 213 -12.77 7.25 -5.99
CA ILE A 213 -13.44 6.02 -6.44
C ILE A 213 -14.89 6.36 -6.78
N PHE A 214 -15.37 5.92 -7.95
CA PHE A 214 -16.71 6.21 -8.43
C PHE A 214 -17.30 5.07 -9.27
N TYR A 215 -18.62 5.08 -9.47
CA TYR A 215 -19.28 4.28 -10.50
C TYR A 215 -19.55 5.16 -11.73
N PRO A 216 -19.29 4.67 -12.95
CA PRO A 216 -19.59 5.43 -14.15
C PRO A 216 -21.10 5.48 -14.37
N ILE A 217 -21.61 6.65 -14.75
CA ILE A 217 -23.03 6.82 -15.07
C ILE A 217 -23.26 6.39 -16.52
N THR A 218 -24.11 5.40 -16.74
CA THR A 218 -24.61 5.08 -18.08
C THR A 218 -25.81 5.98 -18.40
N GLY A 219 -25.56 7.15 -18.99
CA GLY A 219 -26.58 8.11 -19.45
C GLY A 219 -25.95 9.40 -19.98
N GLU A 220 -26.64 10.11 -20.89
CA GLU A 220 -26.15 11.37 -21.46
C GLU A 220 -25.84 12.40 -20.36
N PRO A 221 -24.71 13.14 -20.46
CA PRO A 221 -24.28 14.08 -19.43
C PRO A 221 -25.21 15.30 -19.38
N VAL A 222 -26.17 15.29 -18.46
CA VAL A 222 -26.92 16.51 -18.10
C VAL A 222 -26.07 17.30 -17.11
N ASN A 223 -25.26 18.22 -17.65
CA ASN A 223 -24.37 19.16 -16.94
C ASN A 223 -23.29 18.50 -16.07
N GLY A 224 -22.05 18.60 -16.56
CA GLY A 224 -20.84 18.05 -15.95
C GLY A 224 -20.80 18.09 -14.42
N LYS A 225 -20.40 16.95 -13.86
CA LYS A 225 -20.33 16.58 -12.43
C LYS A 225 -21.65 16.16 -11.81
N THR A 226 -21.94 14.87 -11.91
CA THR A 226 -22.74 14.16 -10.91
C THR A 226 -22.12 12.79 -10.63
N CYS A 227 -21.94 12.47 -9.35
CA CYS A 227 -21.64 11.14 -8.85
C CYS A 227 -22.97 10.52 -8.41
N LEU A 228 -23.37 9.40 -9.00
CA LEU A 228 -24.57 8.68 -8.59
C LEU A 228 -24.21 7.67 -7.50
N ASP A 229 -25.02 7.64 -6.44
CA ASP A 229 -24.92 6.64 -5.39
C ASP A 229 -25.49 5.32 -5.92
N ALA A 230 -24.68 4.61 -6.70
CA ALA A 230 -25.11 3.41 -7.42
C ALA A 230 -25.52 2.28 -6.45
N PHE A 231 -25.27 2.41 -5.14
CA PHE A 231 -25.67 1.42 -4.13
C PHE A 231 -27.20 1.26 -3.97
N ILE A 232 -28.00 2.25 -4.39
CA ILE A 232 -29.47 2.24 -4.23
C ILE A 232 -30.21 2.13 -5.58
N SER A 233 -29.50 2.28 -6.70
CA SER A 233 -30.05 2.16 -8.06
C SER A 233 -30.11 0.72 -8.57
#